data_AF-A0A7Z9XRI0-F1
#
_entry.id   AF-A0A7Z9XRI0-F1
#
_cell.length_a   1.000
_cell.length_b   1.000
_cell.length_c   1.000
_cell.angle_alpha   90.00
_cell.angle_beta   90.00
_cell.angle_gamma   90.00
#
_symmetry.space_group_name_H-M   'P 1'
#
loop_
_entity.id
_entity.type
_entity.pdbx_description
1 polymer ?
#
loop_
_entity_poly.entity_id
_entity_poly.type
_entity_poly.pdbx_seq_one_letter_code
_entity_poly.pdbx_strand_id
1 'polypeptide(L)'
;MKIIWHQPDGEYFDIKSNVFRRFRKHFTLAKSFTEDDSNTFEINIACSGKYILYVNGNYVARGPVRYDRRWPQYDVLDISDELKTGGNVVAILCLYEGYGTGQSMISPPGLALELNARRDSSPHQLILCSDESWKSSEAEAFNCDAPRINGRQGSIEIFNAQLDEPDWTIPDFDDHHWPVVRVHKHAL
;
A
#
# COMPACT_ATOMS: atom_id res chain seq x y z
N MET A 1 -11.49 9.37 0.30
CA MET A 1 -10.15 8.83 0.01
C MET A 1 -9.13 9.96 0.00
N LYS A 2 -7.98 9.76 0.65
CA LYS A 2 -6.85 10.71 0.71
C LYS A 2 -5.56 10.02 0.25
N ILE A 3 -4.63 10.75 -0.36
CA ILE A 3 -3.30 10.21 -0.66
C ILE A 3 -2.48 10.27 0.62
N ILE A 4 -1.95 9.11 1.03
CA ILE A 4 -1.19 8.94 2.27
C ILE A 4 0.27 8.62 1.97
N TRP A 5 1.16 9.17 2.79
CA TRP A 5 2.56 8.78 2.88
C TRP A 5 3.10 9.17 4.25
N HIS A 6 4.17 8.52 4.70
CA HIS A 6 4.85 8.95 5.92
C HIS A 6 6.30 9.27 5.65
N GLN A 7 6.73 10.43 6.11
CA GLN A 7 8.11 10.86 6.13
C GLN A 7 8.44 11.31 7.56
N PRO A 8 9.60 10.92 8.10
CA PRO A 8 10.17 11.59 9.27
C PRO A 8 10.34 13.09 8.97
N ASP A 9 10.33 13.95 10.00
CA ASP A 9 10.37 15.40 9.81
C ASP A 9 11.51 15.85 8.86
N GLY A 10 11.14 16.59 7.81
CA GLY A 10 12.03 17.05 6.73
C GLY A 10 11.25 17.82 5.66
N GLU A 11 11.93 18.59 4.81
CA GLU A 11 11.25 19.29 3.71
C GLU A 11 10.90 18.33 2.57
N TYR A 12 10.02 18.78 1.67
CA TYR A 12 9.57 18.02 0.49
C TYR A 12 10.74 17.56 -0.41
N PHE A 13 11.90 18.22 -0.34
CA PHE A 13 13.09 17.88 -1.11
C PHE A 13 13.99 16.83 -0.45
N ASP A 14 13.74 16.46 0.81
CA ASP A 14 14.55 15.51 1.58
C ASP A 14 14.03 14.07 1.51
N ILE A 15 13.13 13.77 0.56
CA ILE A 15 12.57 12.43 0.44
C ILE A 15 13.63 11.49 -0.11
N LYS A 16 14.11 10.58 0.75
CA LYS A 16 15.03 9.50 0.36
C LYS A 16 14.48 8.72 -0.84
N SER A 17 15.36 8.43 -1.79
CA SER A 17 15.08 7.54 -2.92
C SER A 17 15.24 6.07 -2.52
N ASN A 18 14.70 5.16 -3.34
CA ASN A 18 14.80 3.71 -3.13
C ASN A 18 14.34 3.24 -1.74
N VAL A 19 13.20 3.77 -1.29
CA VAL A 19 12.65 3.46 0.04
C VAL A 19 11.52 2.45 -0.10
N PHE A 20 11.64 1.33 0.63
CA PHE A 20 10.54 0.42 0.88
C PHE A 20 9.82 0.87 2.16
N ARG A 21 8.50 1.04 2.06
CA ARG A 21 7.66 1.49 3.18
C ARG A 21 6.45 0.58 3.31
N ARG A 22 6.22 0.12 4.53
CA ARG A 22 5.06 -0.67 4.91
C ARG A 22 3.91 0.26 5.28
N PHE A 23 2.70 -0.09 4.85
CA PHE A 23 1.44 0.53 5.26
C PHE A 23 0.52 -0.57 5.79
N ARG A 24 -0.13 -0.31 6.91
CA ARG A 24 -1.01 -1.28 7.56
C ARG A 24 -2.28 -0.62 8.06
N LYS A 25 -3.40 -1.33 7.88
CA LYS A 25 -4.70 -0.91 8.36
C LYS A 25 -5.54 -2.09 8.81
N HIS A 26 -5.90 -2.06 10.08
CA HIS A 26 -6.89 -2.96 10.65
C HIS A 26 -8.31 -2.40 10.45
N PHE A 27 -9.26 -3.27 10.16
CA PHE A 27 -10.68 -2.96 10.05
C PHE A 27 -11.54 -4.16 10.44
N THR A 28 -12.82 -3.93 10.71
CA THR A 28 -13.74 -4.98 11.13
C THR A 28 -14.85 -5.13 10.09
N LEU A 29 -15.05 -6.35 9.63
CA LEU A 29 -16.14 -6.69 8.73
C LEU A 29 -17.30 -7.30 9.52
N ALA A 30 -18.47 -6.68 9.44
CA ALA A 30 -19.66 -7.16 10.13
C ALA A 30 -20.16 -8.48 9.51
N LYS A 31 -20.78 -9.34 10.33
CA LYS A 31 -21.32 -10.64 9.92
C LYS A 31 -22.30 -10.55 8.74
N SER A 32 -23.05 -9.45 8.65
CA SER A 32 -23.99 -9.17 7.56
C SER A 32 -23.34 -9.09 6.17
N PHE A 33 -22.02 -8.92 6.08
CA PHE A 33 -21.28 -8.89 4.80
C PHE A 33 -20.75 -10.26 4.38
N THR A 34 -20.70 -11.22 5.30
CA THR A 34 -20.10 -12.55 5.07
C THR A 34 -21.13 -13.68 5.20
N GLU A 35 -22.37 -13.36 5.58
CA GLU A 35 -23.48 -14.32 5.64
C GLU A 35 -24.08 -14.64 4.26
N ASP A 36 -23.81 -13.78 3.28
CA ASP A 36 -24.31 -13.90 1.92
C ASP A 36 -23.11 -13.99 0.98
N ASP A 37 -22.95 -15.16 0.38
CA ASP A 37 -21.85 -15.51 -0.53
C ASP A 37 -21.89 -14.74 -1.86
N SER A 38 -22.98 -13.98 -2.13
CA SER A 38 -23.05 -13.08 -3.29
C SER A 38 -22.31 -11.76 -3.09
N ASN A 39 -21.91 -11.43 -1.85
CA ASN A 39 -21.14 -10.21 -1.59
C ASN A 39 -19.75 -10.33 -2.21
N THR A 40 -19.37 -9.32 -2.98
CA THR A 40 -18.02 -9.18 -3.55
C THR A 40 -17.31 -7.98 -2.96
N PHE A 41 -15.98 -8.07 -2.84
CA PHE A 41 -15.14 -7.05 -2.25
C PHE A 41 -14.08 -6.61 -3.23
N GLU A 42 -14.17 -5.35 -3.65
CA GLU A 42 -13.28 -4.75 -4.62
C GLU A 42 -12.36 -3.75 -3.94
N ILE A 43 -11.06 -3.91 -4.14
CA ILE A 43 -10.04 -2.98 -3.67
C ILE A 43 -9.45 -2.21 -4.86
N ASN A 44 -9.52 -0.89 -4.78
CA ASN A 44 -8.92 0.03 -5.74
C ASN A 44 -7.66 0.60 -5.12
N ILE A 45 -6.51 0.44 -5.78
CA ILE A 45 -5.20 0.85 -5.24
C ILE A 45 -4.37 1.61 -6.27
N ALA A 46 -3.84 2.76 -5.85
CA ALA A 46 -2.88 3.54 -6.61
C ALA A 46 -1.63 3.79 -5.76
N CYS A 47 -0.45 3.62 -6.34
CA CYS A 47 0.83 3.89 -5.67
C CYS A 47 1.78 4.63 -6.60
N SER A 48 2.39 5.69 -6.09
CA SER A 48 3.51 6.38 -6.71
C SER A 48 4.77 5.53 -6.55
N GLY A 49 5.07 4.71 -7.56
CA GLY A 49 6.15 3.73 -7.54
C GLY A 49 5.65 2.32 -7.79
N LYS A 50 5.96 1.40 -6.88
CA LYS A 50 5.49 0.01 -6.91
C LYS A 50 4.90 -0.39 -5.57
N TYR A 51 3.96 -1.33 -5.55
CA TYR A 51 3.40 -1.91 -4.34
C TYR A 51 3.33 -3.43 -4.43
N ILE A 52 3.32 -4.08 -3.27
CA ILE A 52 2.81 -5.44 -3.08
C ILE A 52 1.68 -5.35 -2.04
N LEU A 53 0.52 -5.93 -2.37
CA LEU A 53 -0.68 -5.94 -1.53
C LEU A 53 -0.83 -7.30 -0.87
N TYR A 54 -1.08 -7.28 0.44
CA TYR A 54 -1.43 -8.41 1.26
C TYR A 54 -2.75 -8.17 1.99
N VAL A 55 -3.57 -9.21 2.11
CA VAL A 55 -4.79 -9.21 2.93
C VAL A 55 -4.72 -10.40 3.87
N ASN A 56 -4.80 -10.15 5.17
CA ASN A 56 -4.71 -11.21 6.21
C ASN A 56 -3.48 -12.14 6.07
N GLY A 57 -2.34 -11.60 5.63
CA GLY A 57 -1.11 -12.36 5.38
C GLY A 57 -0.98 -12.96 3.99
N ASN A 58 -2.07 -13.08 3.23
CA ASN A 58 -2.07 -13.64 1.89
C ASN A 58 -1.60 -12.60 0.88
N TYR A 59 -0.68 -12.98 -0.01
CA TYR A 59 -0.33 -12.17 -1.18
C TYR A 59 -1.53 -12.07 -2.12
N VAL A 60 -1.88 -10.86 -2.52
CA VAL A 60 -2.96 -10.60 -3.48
C VAL A 60 -2.38 -10.21 -4.84
N ALA A 61 -1.60 -9.14 -4.88
CA ALA A 61 -1.13 -8.56 -6.13
C ALA A 61 0.13 -7.71 -5.97
N ARG A 62 0.77 -7.42 -7.11
CA ARG A 62 1.84 -6.44 -7.25
C ARG A 62 1.48 -5.45 -8.35
N GLY A 63 1.68 -4.17 -8.09
CA GLY A 63 1.35 -3.12 -9.05
C GLY A 63 2.05 -1.79 -8.76
N PRO A 64 1.50 -0.67 -9.24
CA PRO A 64 0.61 -0.65 -10.39
C PRO A 64 1.37 -1.04 -11.67
N VAL A 65 0.60 -1.33 -12.73
CA VAL A 65 1.16 -1.37 -14.10
C VAL A 65 1.88 -0.06 -14.43
N ARG A 66 2.72 -0.07 -15.46
CA ARG A 66 3.42 1.16 -15.88
C ARG A 66 2.41 2.16 -16.42
N TYR A 67 2.59 3.42 -16.07
CA TYR A 67 1.71 4.49 -16.51
C TYR A 67 2.50 5.76 -16.82
N ASP A 68 1.89 6.61 -17.64
CA ASP A 68 2.34 7.98 -17.80
C ASP A 68 1.76 8.82 -16.67
N ARG A 69 2.59 9.59 -15.97
CA ARG A 69 2.21 10.44 -14.83
C ARG A 69 1.06 11.40 -15.14
N ARG A 70 0.87 11.80 -16.40
CA ARG A 70 -0.28 12.62 -16.82
C ARG A 70 -1.62 11.87 -16.75
N TRP A 71 -1.56 10.54 -16.73
CA TRP A 71 -2.70 9.63 -16.61
C TRP A 71 -2.40 8.54 -15.55
N PRO A 72 -2.36 8.90 -14.25
CA PRO A 72 -2.15 7.94 -13.18
C PRO A 72 -3.15 6.79 -13.28
N GLN A 73 -2.65 5.57 -13.13
CA GLN A 73 -3.46 4.35 -13.13
C GLN A 73 -3.60 3.81 -11.71
N TYR A 74 -4.70 3.11 -11.49
CA TYR A 74 -4.96 2.33 -10.28
C TYR A 74 -5.38 0.93 -10.71
N ASP A 75 -5.10 -0.05 -9.86
CA ASP A 75 -5.57 -1.41 -10.05
C ASP A 75 -6.90 -1.61 -9.32
N VAL A 76 -7.75 -2.46 -9.89
CA VAL A 76 -9.05 -2.88 -9.35
C VAL A 76 -8.97 -4.39 -9.15
N LEU A 77 -9.06 -4.84 -7.91
CA LEU A 77 -8.83 -6.25 -7.55
C LEU A 77 -9.98 -6.77 -6.70
N ASP A 78 -10.46 -7.98 -7.02
CA ASP A 78 -11.36 -8.72 -6.15
C ASP A 78 -10.54 -9.36 -5.01
N ILE A 79 -10.95 -9.12 -3.77
CA ILE A 79 -10.33 -9.69 -2.57
C ILE A 79 -11.34 -10.44 -1.69
N SER A 80 -12.44 -10.91 -2.28
CA SER A 80 -13.52 -11.58 -1.53
C SER A 80 -13.04 -12.81 -0.78
N ASP A 81 -12.17 -13.61 -1.39
CA ASP A 81 -11.69 -14.89 -0.84
C ASP A 81 -10.70 -14.70 0.32
N GLU A 82 -10.11 -13.51 0.46
CA GLU A 82 -9.13 -13.19 1.48
C GLU A 82 -9.74 -12.62 2.76
N LEU A 83 -11.02 -12.24 2.74
CA LEU A 83 -11.71 -11.60 3.85
C LEU A 83 -12.47 -12.58 4.74
N LYS A 84 -12.60 -12.23 6.01
CA LYS A 84 -13.35 -13.00 7.02
C LYS A 84 -14.25 -12.12 7.85
N THR A 85 -15.24 -12.72 8.51
CA THR A 85 -16.03 -12.01 9.53
C THR A 85 -15.12 -11.54 10.67
N GLY A 86 -15.34 -10.31 11.15
CA GLY A 86 -14.56 -9.75 12.26
C GLY A 86 -13.30 -9.02 11.80
N GLY A 87 -12.20 -9.17 12.56
CA GLY A 87 -10.96 -8.43 12.33
C GLY A 87 -10.22 -8.86 11.07
N ASN A 88 -9.87 -7.90 10.23
CA ASN A 88 -9.09 -8.07 9.02
C ASN A 88 -7.97 -7.03 8.96
N VAL A 89 -6.93 -7.32 8.21
CA VAL A 89 -5.85 -6.37 7.92
C VAL A 89 -5.59 -6.27 6.43
N VAL A 90 -5.43 -5.03 5.95
CA VAL A 90 -4.78 -4.72 4.68
C VAL A 90 -3.35 -4.26 4.98
N ALA A 91 -2.38 -4.89 4.32
CA ALA A 91 -0.96 -4.62 4.47
C ALA A 91 -0.33 -4.40 3.09
N ILE A 92 0.47 -3.34 2.93
CA ILE A 92 1.00 -2.92 1.63
C ILE A 92 2.47 -2.56 1.77
N LEU A 93 3.32 -3.15 0.94
CA LEU A 93 4.73 -2.78 0.83
C LEU A 93 4.91 -1.92 -0.42
N CYS A 94 5.16 -0.63 -0.23
CA CYS A 94 5.40 0.32 -1.32
C CYS A 94 6.89 0.57 -1.51
N LEU A 95 7.37 0.50 -2.74
CA LEU A 95 8.67 1.01 -3.15
C LEU A 95 8.48 2.40 -3.77
N TYR A 96 9.07 3.40 -3.13
CA TYR A 96 9.30 4.71 -3.71
C TYR A 96 10.70 4.77 -4.30
N GLU A 97 10.79 4.84 -5.63
CA GLU A 97 12.08 4.92 -6.32
C GLU A 97 12.76 6.28 -6.11
N GLY A 98 12.02 7.39 -6.10
CA GLY A 98 12.58 8.74 -5.94
C GLY A 98 13.40 9.27 -7.12
N TYR A 99 13.47 8.52 -8.22
CA TYR A 99 14.10 8.93 -9.47
C TYR A 99 13.39 8.29 -10.65
N GLY A 100 13.58 8.86 -11.85
CA GLY A 100 13.07 8.27 -13.08
C GLY A 100 13.85 7.02 -13.50
N THR A 101 13.13 6.03 -14.01
CA THR A 101 13.71 4.87 -14.70
C THR A 101 13.27 4.87 -16.17
N GLY A 102 13.72 3.90 -16.96
CA GLY A 102 13.17 3.68 -18.30
C GLY A 102 11.73 3.18 -18.29
N GLN A 103 11.12 3.03 -17.11
CA GLN A 103 9.84 2.39 -16.90
C GLN A 103 8.88 3.13 -15.94
N SER A 104 9.36 4.22 -15.34
CA SER A 104 8.63 5.04 -14.37
C SER A 104 9.14 6.49 -14.49
N MET A 105 8.22 7.43 -14.36
CA MET A 105 8.56 8.85 -14.24
C MET A 105 8.58 9.25 -12.77
N ILE A 106 9.41 10.23 -12.44
CA ILE A 106 9.48 10.75 -11.07
C ILE A 106 8.16 11.42 -10.67
N SER A 107 7.62 11.02 -9.53
CA SER A 107 6.42 11.55 -8.90
C SER A 107 6.65 11.68 -7.40
N PRO A 108 5.93 12.57 -6.69
CA PRO A 108 5.93 12.58 -5.23
C PRO A 108 5.47 11.22 -4.72
N PRO A 109 6.00 10.70 -3.60
CA PRO A 109 5.53 9.43 -3.07
C PRO A 109 4.06 9.54 -2.64
N GLY A 110 3.35 8.41 -2.64
CA GLY A 110 1.96 8.40 -2.22
C GLY A 110 1.26 7.09 -2.50
N LEU A 111 0.32 6.76 -1.63
CA LEU A 111 -0.57 5.62 -1.71
C LEU A 111 -2.01 6.12 -1.58
N ALA A 112 -2.91 5.60 -2.41
CA ALA A 112 -4.35 5.78 -2.24
C ALA A 112 -5.01 4.41 -2.37
N LEU A 113 -5.99 4.16 -1.50
CA LEU A 113 -6.71 2.89 -1.48
C LEU A 113 -8.16 3.11 -1.06
N GLU A 114 -9.07 2.36 -1.68
CA GLU A 114 -10.42 2.17 -1.18
C GLU A 114 -10.84 0.71 -1.32
N LEU A 115 -11.62 0.23 -0.36
CA LEU A 115 -12.22 -1.09 -0.35
C LEU A 115 -13.74 -0.91 -0.31
N ASN A 116 -14.41 -1.48 -1.30
CA ASN A 116 -15.84 -1.40 -1.48
C ASN A 116 -16.45 -2.80 -1.43
N ALA A 117 -17.55 -2.95 -0.69
CA ALA A 117 -18.40 -4.13 -0.75
C ALA A 117 -19.53 -3.90 -1.75
N ARG A 118 -19.88 -4.92 -2.52
CA ARG A 118 -21.04 -4.92 -3.41
C ARG A 118 -21.98 -6.06 -3.04
N ARG A 119 -23.26 -5.73 -2.86
CA ARG A 119 -24.34 -6.69 -2.66
C ARG A 119 -25.32 -6.59 -3.83
N ASP A 120 -25.35 -7.60 -4.69
CA ASP A 120 -26.24 -7.65 -5.84
C ASP A 120 -26.21 -6.38 -6.72
N SER A 121 -27.40 -5.85 -7.05
CA SER A 121 -27.66 -4.60 -7.76
C SER A 121 -27.69 -3.36 -6.85
N SER A 122 -27.33 -3.50 -5.56
CA SER A 122 -27.20 -2.37 -4.65
C SER A 122 -25.98 -1.52 -5.00
N PRO A 123 -25.99 -0.21 -4.66
CA PRO A 123 -24.79 0.61 -4.75
C PRO A 123 -23.64 0.02 -3.91
N HIS A 124 -22.41 0.24 -4.38
CA HIS A 124 -21.23 -0.12 -3.61
C HIS A 124 -21.22 0.58 -2.25
N GLN A 125 -20.82 -0.15 -1.21
CA GLN A 125 -20.66 0.36 0.13
C GLN A 125 -19.16 0.47 0.46
N LEU A 126 -18.72 1.68 0.80
CA LEU A 126 -17.36 1.91 1.24
C LEU A 126 -17.11 1.24 2.60
N ILE A 127 -16.14 0.33 2.65
CA ILE A 127 -15.71 -0.38 3.87
C ILE A 127 -14.50 0.30 4.50
N LEU A 128 -13.53 0.69 3.68
CA LEU A 128 -12.27 1.29 4.12
C LEU A 128 -11.74 2.23 3.04
N CYS A 129 -11.08 3.31 3.43
CA CYS A 129 -10.26 4.09 2.51
C CYS A 129 -8.95 4.55 3.16
N SER A 130 -7.99 4.98 2.34
CA SER A 130 -6.77 5.63 2.80
C SER A 130 -7.06 6.98 3.44
N ASP A 131 -6.61 7.14 4.69
CA ASP A 131 -6.80 8.31 5.54
C ASP A 131 -5.69 8.39 6.61
N GLU A 132 -5.77 9.39 7.51
CA GLU A 132 -4.80 9.63 8.58
C GLU A 132 -4.71 8.52 9.62
N SER A 133 -5.65 7.57 9.64
CA SER A 133 -5.68 6.48 10.63
C SER A 133 -4.88 5.25 10.22
N TRP A 134 -4.28 5.26 9.04
CA TRP A 134 -3.33 4.25 8.61
C TRP A 134 -2.02 4.38 9.38
N LYS A 135 -1.37 3.24 9.60
CA LYS A 135 -0.02 3.18 10.18
C LYS A 135 1.00 2.87 9.10
N SER A 136 2.23 3.29 9.31
CA SER A 136 3.32 3.00 8.37
C SER A 136 4.67 2.89 9.07
N SER A 137 5.54 2.04 8.55
CA SER A 137 6.92 1.86 9.01
C SER A 137 7.85 1.78 7.80
N GLU A 138 9.09 2.26 7.93
CA GLU A 138 10.11 2.02 6.91
C GLU A 138 10.53 0.55 6.97
N ALA A 139 10.68 -0.11 5.82
CA ALA A 139 11.18 -1.47 5.78
C ALA A 139 12.72 -1.45 5.78
N GLU A 140 13.32 -1.16 6.94
CA GLU A 140 14.77 -0.96 7.11
C GLU A 140 15.62 -2.18 6.69
N ALA A 141 15.00 -3.35 6.59
CA ALA A 141 15.63 -4.54 6.02
C ALA A 141 16.08 -4.35 4.56
N PHE A 142 15.43 -3.45 3.80
CA PHE A 142 15.85 -3.10 2.44
C PHE A 142 16.83 -1.92 2.47
N ASN A 143 18.05 -2.15 1.98
CA ASN A 143 19.05 -1.09 1.91
C ASN A 143 18.67 -0.03 0.85
N CYS A 144 18.35 1.18 1.30
CA CYS A 144 18.01 2.29 0.41
C CYS A 144 19.21 2.82 -0.40
N ASP A 145 20.44 2.60 0.07
CA ASP A 145 21.68 2.98 -0.64
C ASP A 145 22.15 1.91 -1.64
N ALA A 146 21.33 0.87 -1.90
CA ALA A 146 21.66 -0.14 -2.89
C ALA A 146 21.86 0.48 -4.28
N PRO A 147 22.87 0.02 -5.05
CA PRO A 147 23.18 0.62 -6.33
C PRO A 147 22.11 0.32 -7.38
N ARG A 148 21.96 1.23 -8.35
CA ARG A 148 21.14 1.00 -9.53
C ARG A 148 21.68 -0.14 -10.37
N ILE A 149 20.79 -0.99 -10.90
CA ILE A 149 21.18 -2.03 -11.88
C ILE A 149 21.83 -1.36 -13.10
N ASN A 150 21.20 -0.29 -13.61
CA ASN A 150 21.71 0.60 -14.65
C ASN A 150 20.85 1.88 -14.72
N GLY A 151 21.18 2.80 -15.64
CA GLY A 151 20.45 4.06 -15.82
C GLY A 151 18.98 3.93 -16.27
N ARG A 152 18.52 2.75 -16.72
CA ARG A 152 17.14 2.49 -17.15
C ARG A 152 16.32 1.68 -16.14
N GLN A 153 16.93 1.16 -15.08
CA GLN A 153 16.26 0.33 -14.08
C GLN A 153 16.44 0.90 -12.68
N GLY A 154 15.65 0.38 -11.74
CA GLY A 154 15.76 0.68 -10.31
C GLY A 154 17.02 0.10 -9.67
N SER A 155 17.05 0.16 -8.35
CA SER A 155 18.13 -0.44 -7.55
C SER A 155 18.01 -1.95 -7.47
N ILE A 156 19.15 -2.62 -7.29
CA ILE A 156 19.12 -4.01 -6.83
C ILE A 156 18.54 -4.07 -5.42
N GLU A 157 17.88 -5.16 -5.08
CA GLU A 157 17.43 -5.40 -3.72
C GLU A 157 18.59 -5.99 -2.91
N ILE A 158 18.99 -5.32 -1.83
CA ILE A 158 19.90 -5.84 -0.81
C ILE A 158 19.08 -5.90 0.48
N PHE A 159 18.82 -7.12 0.95
CA PHE A 159 17.92 -7.37 2.07
C PHE A 159 18.66 -7.97 3.27
N ASN A 160 18.49 -7.38 4.46
CA ASN A 160 18.99 -7.90 5.73
C ASN A 160 17.83 -8.39 6.61
N ALA A 161 17.64 -9.71 6.67
CA ALA A 161 16.56 -10.33 7.44
C ALA A 161 16.63 -10.07 8.96
N GLN A 162 17.79 -9.67 9.51
CA GLN A 162 17.91 -9.34 10.93
C GLN A 162 17.19 -8.04 11.31
N LEU A 163 16.90 -7.18 10.33
CA LEU A 163 16.18 -5.92 10.49
C LEU A 163 14.71 -6.02 10.05
N ASP A 164 14.27 -7.20 9.61
CA ASP A 164 12.90 -7.38 9.16
C ASP A 164 11.93 -7.46 10.35
N GLU A 165 10.70 -7.02 10.13
CA GLU A 165 9.60 -7.22 11.06
C GLU A 165 8.74 -8.36 10.50
N PRO A 166 9.01 -9.63 10.84
CA PRO A 166 8.26 -10.74 10.28
C PRO A 166 6.77 -10.63 10.65
N ASP A 167 5.93 -11.26 9.84
CA ASP A 167 4.48 -11.37 10.07
C ASP A 167 3.72 -10.04 10.12
N TRP A 168 4.32 -8.90 9.77
CA TRP A 168 3.64 -7.59 9.74
C TRP A 168 2.36 -7.55 8.88
N THR A 169 2.21 -8.51 7.97
CA THR A 169 1.06 -8.67 7.08
C THR A 169 -0.13 -9.41 7.70
N ILE A 170 0.03 -10.09 8.85
CA ILE A 170 -1.04 -10.86 9.49
C ILE A 170 -1.86 -10.00 10.48
N PRO A 171 -3.11 -10.37 10.80
CA PRO A 171 -3.96 -9.61 11.71
C PRO A 171 -3.40 -9.43 13.12
N ASP A 172 -2.72 -10.45 13.65
CA ASP A 172 -2.26 -10.51 15.04
C ASP A 172 -0.94 -9.76 15.29
N PHE A 173 -0.34 -9.18 14.25
CA PHE A 173 0.86 -8.36 14.39
C PHE A 173 0.59 -7.09 15.21
N ASP A 174 1.45 -6.83 16.20
CA ASP A 174 1.43 -5.62 17.02
C ASP A 174 2.14 -4.46 16.33
N ASP A 175 1.36 -3.55 15.74
CA ASP A 175 1.83 -2.32 15.10
C ASP A 175 1.72 -1.09 16.01
N HIS A 176 1.63 -1.23 17.34
CA HIS A 176 1.51 -0.08 18.25
C HIS A 176 2.68 0.90 18.16
N HIS A 177 3.88 0.42 17.82
CA HIS A 177 5.06 1.26 17.63
C HIS A 177 5.10 1.99 16.29
N TRP A 178 4.25 1.61 15.32
CA TRP A 178 4.23 2.24 14.00
C TRP A 178 3.55 3.60 14.08
N PRO A 179 4.18 4.67 13.56
CA PRO A 179 3.55 5.98 13.51
C PRO A 179 2.37 5.99 12.52
N VAL A 180 1.42 6.89 12.79
CA VAL A 180 0.35 7.20 11.84
C VAL A 180 0.91 7.89 10.58
N VAL A 181 0.24 7.68 9.45
CA VAL A 181 0.60 8.32 8.19
C VAL A 181 0.33 9.82 8.21
N ARG A 182 0.99 10.55 7.31
CA ARG A 182 0.62 11.92 6.98
C ARG A 182 -0.20 11.91 5.68
N VAL A 183 -1.13 12.84 5.57
CA VAL A 183 -1.89 13.03 4.33
C VAL A 183 -1.23 14.09 3.47
N HIS A 184 -1.02 13.80 2.19
CA HIS A 184 -0.60 14.79 1.22
C HIS A 184 -1.80 15.69 0.86
N LYS A 185 -1.58 17.01 0.91
CA LYS A 185 -2.59 18.01 0.54
C LYS A 185 -2.70 18.25 -0.98
N HIS A 186 -1.87 17.58 -1.79
CA HIS A 186 -1.79 17.75 -3.25
C HIS A 186 -1.88 16.38 -3.96
N ALA A 187 -2.50 16.35 -5.15
CA ALA A 187 -2.68 15.15 -5.96
C ALA A 187 -1.36 14.67 -6.62
N LEU A 188 -1.28 13.38 -6.98
CA LEU A 188 -0.14 12.69 -7.61
C LEU A 188 0.26 13.27 -8.99
#